data_AF-A0AAP0ATN2-F1
#
_entry.id   AF-A0AAP0ATN2-F1
#
_cell.length_a   1.000
_cell.length_b   1.000
_cell.length_c   1.000
_cell.angle_alpha   90.00
_cell.angle_beta   90.00
_cell.angle_gamma   90.00
#
_symmetry.space_group_name_H-M   'P 1'
#
loop_
_entity.id
_entity.type
_entity.pdbx_description
1 polymer ?
#
loop_
_entity_poly.entity_id
_entity_poly.type
_entity_poly.pdbx_seq_one_letter_code
_entity_poly.pdbx_strand_id
1 'polypeptide(L)'
;MSSPFLCSKPFLHDVISALPSPTSRHPTIRLKPSPFPRCSSFLAPFPSFSAALSTSKPRAAKLLDKIPNTECSHENTFSVSPAPEKDVLFTGFSSSRQGKEEENGILKKSVDSSNKSVVSTCGSEVEKHMMEIGITPEEHELEALLRASVEAGRGEKVYHLLHKLRTIVSKVSPSTADAIDAWFRSSTAVRVGKRKWDNQAIKQAMENGGGGWHGLGWLGKGKWNVVPTRVDGEGVCLCCGEKLVSVDLDPVETESFAECVESIVIKKERNSNFEKFQKWLEYYGPFEAVIDAANVGLFNQRRFSLNKVNAVANGIRQKLLSKKWPLIIIHNKRLLGGKMNEPCNIKLIEKWKNADAIYETPTGSNDDCYKMQMLCCYQ
;
A
#
# COMPACT_ATOMS: atom_id res chain seq x y z
N MET A 1 -0.42 -41.76 -6.27
CA MET A 1 0.59 -41.34 -5.28
C MET A 1 1.70 -40.60 -6.00
N SER A 2 2.29 -39.62 -5.32
CA SER A 2 3.46 -38.80 -5.71
C SER A 2 3.16 -37.45 -6.38
N SER A 3 3.26 -36.41 -5.54
CA SER A 3 3.37 -34.98 -5.87
C SER A 3 4.53 -34.67 -6.82
N PRO A 4 4.58 -33.43 -7.33
CA PRO A 4 5.76 -32.64 -6.99
C PRO A 4 5.43 -31.21 -6.50
N PHE A 5 6.22 -30.84 -5.49
CA PHE A 5 6.45 -29.48 -4.99
C PHE A 5 6.96 -28.56 -6.10
N LEU A 6 6.54 -27.28 -6.09
CA LEU A 6 7.38 -26.18 -6.58
C LEU A 6 7.26 -24.98 -5.64
N CYS A 7 8.41 -24.69 -5.05
CA CYS A 7 8.71 -23.71 -4.02
C CYS A 7 8.83 -22.31 -4.62
N SER A 8 8.08 -21.34 -4.10
CA SER A 8 8.30 -19.92 -4.38
C SER A 8 9.60 -19.47 -3.70
N LYS A 9 10.67 -19.27 -4.48
CA LYS A 9 11.93 -18.68 -4.02
C LYS A 9 11.88 -17.14 -4.16
N PRO A 10 12.44 -16.37 -3.20
CA PRO A 10 12.51 -14.92 -3.32
C PRO A 10 13.59 -14.46 -4.31
N PHE A 11 13.21 -13.47 -5.13
CA PHE A 11 13.92 -12.73 -6.21
C PHE A 11 15.38 -12.32 -5.96
N LEU A 12 15.86 -12.33 -4.71
CA LEU A 12 17.25 -12.01 -4.35
C LEU A 12 18.23 -13.16 -4.62
N HIS A 13 17.75 -14.39 -4.78
CA HIS A 13 18.64 -15.54 -4.99
C HIS A 13 19.22 -15.60 -6.41
N ASP A 14 18.45 -15.16 -7.42
CA ASP A 14 18.84 -15.31 -8.83
C ASP A 14 19.93 -14.31 -9.25
N VAL A 15 19.96 -13.12 -8.65
CA VAL A 15 21.01 -12.12 -8.90
C VAL A 15 22.34 -12.51 -8.25
N ILE A 16 22.30 -13.22 -7.12
CA ILE A 16 23.52 -13.62 -6.38
C ILE A 16 24.11 -14.93 -6.93
N SER A 17 23.28 -15.82 -7.48
CA SER A 17 23.72 -17.14 -7.98
C SER A 17 24.37 -17.09 -9.37
N ALA A 18 24.30 -15.96 -10.07
CA ALA A 18 24.77 -15.80 -11.45
C ALA A 18 26.16 -15.14 -11.58
N LEU A 19 26.94 -15.00 -10.50
CA LEU A 19 28.30 -14.45 -10.56
C LEU A 19 29.33 -15.52 -10.93
N PRO A 20 30.06 -15.40 -12.06
CA PRO A 20 31.15 -16.32 -12.38
C PRO A 20 32.34 -16.10 -11.43
N SER A 21 32.92 -17.20 -10.95
CA SER A 21 34.21 -17.23 -10.26
C SER A 21 35.37 -16.91 -11.24
N PRO A 22 36.43 -16.21 -10.82
CA PRO A 22 37.41 -15.65 -11.74
C PRO A 22 38.47 -16.69 -12.08
N THR A 23 38.37 -17.34 -13.23
CA THR A 23 39.55 -17.85 -13.94
C THR A 23 39.39 -17.68 -15.44
N SER A 24 40.49 -17.26 -16.07
CA SER A 24 40.79 -17.32 -17.50
C SER A 24 40.38 -16.15 -18.42
N ARG A 25 41.37 -15.26 -18.60
CA ARG A 25 41.95 -14.76 -19.88
C ARG A 25 41.02 -14.18 -20.97
N HIS A 26 41.27 -12.91 -21.26
CA HIS A 26 40.83 -12.10 -22.41
C HIS A 26 41.01 -12.78 -23.78
N PRO A 27 40.25 -12.30 -24.79
CA PRO A 27 40.95 -11.50 -25.78
C PRO A 27 40.28 -10.17 -26.16
N THR A 28 41.15 -9.29 -26.63
CA THR A 28 41.04 -7.89 -27.02
C THR A 28 40.21 -7.70 -28.30
N ILE A 29 39.24 -6.80 -28.31
CA ILE A 29 38.67 -6.25 -29.56
C ILE A 29 38.75 -4.72 -29.52
N ARG A 30 39.47 -4.17 -30.50
CA ARG A 30 39.65 -2.74 -30.77
C ARG A 30 38.35 -2.13 -31.31
N LEU A 31 37.94 -0.99 -30.74
CA LEU A 31 36.98 -0.07 -31.36
C LEU A 31 37.73 1.04 -32.12
N LYS A 32 37.20 1.44 -33.28
CA LYS A 32 37.53 2.70 -33.97
C LYS A 32 36.34 3.67 -33.90
N PRO A 33 36.56 5.00 -33.80
CA PRO A 33 35.50 5.98 -33.61
C PRO A 33 35.16 6.76 -34.89
N SER A 34 33.92 7.25 -35.02
CA SER A 34 33.51 8.55 -35.62
C SER A 34 31.96 8.62 -35.74
N PRO A 35 31.37 9.77 -36.12
CA PRO A 35 31.14 10.94 -35.28
C PRO A 35 29.63 11.31 -35.15
N PHE A 36 29.33 12.17 -34.17
CA PHE A 36 28.02 12.80 -33.95
C PHE A 36 27.48 13.59 -35.14
N PRO A 37 26.15 13.82 -35.18
CA PRO A 37 25.70 15.20 -35.17
C PRO A 37 24.64 15.52 -34.10
N ARG A 38 24.66 16.79 -33.70
CA ARG A 38 23.69 17.50 -32.86
C ARG A 38 22.35 17.66 -33.59
N CYS A 39 21.21 17.59 -32.88
CA CYS A 39 20.29 18.74 -32.74
C CYS A 39 19.02 18.44 -31.90
N SER A 40 18.66 19.49 -31.14
CA SER A 40 17.32 19.99 -30.77
C SER A 40 16.28 19.07 -30.11
N SER A 41 16.17 19.25 -28.80
CA SER A 41 14.94 19.59 -28.05
C SER A 41 13.58 19.17 -28.62
N PHE A 42 12.99 18.14 -28.01
CA PHE A 42 11.54 18.02 -27.82
C PHE A 42 11.27 17.46 -26.41
N LEU A 43 10.53 18.24 -25.62
CA LEU A 43 9.89 17.81 -24.38
C LEU A 43 8.76 16.83 -24.76
N ALA A 44 8.82 15.61 -24.23
CA ALA A 44 7.69 14.69 -24.18
C ALA A 44 7.66 14.06 -22.77
N PRO A 45 6.47 13.89 -22.17
CA PRO A 45 6.35 13.30 -20.84
C PRO A 45 6.55 11.79 -20.96
N PHE A 46 7.54 11.25 -20.24
CA PHE A 46 7.76 9.81 -20.14
C PHE A 46 7.02 9.26 -18.91
N PRO A 47 6.36 8.09 -19.01
CA PRO A 47 5.81 7.41 -17.84
C PRO A 47 6.94 6.69 -17.09
N SER A 48 7.23 7.15 -15.88
CA SER A 48 8.21 6.54 -14.97
C SER A 48 7.61 5.30 -14.32
N PHE A 49 8.15 4.10 -14.60
CA PHE A 49 7.86 2.90 -13.81
C PHE A 49 8.75 2.89 -12.55
N SER A 50 8.16 3.08 -11.37
CA SER A 50 8.85 2.91 -10.09
C SER A 50 8.36 1.64 -9.38
N ALA A 51 9.25 0.65 -9.23
CA ALA A 51 9.01 -0.54 -8.42
C ALA A 51 9.75 -0.39 -7.07
N ALA A 52 9.03 -0.02 -6.02
CA ALA A 52 9.57 0.01 -4.66
C ALA A 52 9.48 -1.39 -4.02
N LEU A 53 10.62 -2.05 -3.80
CA LEU A 53 10.70 -3.22 -2.92
C LEU A 53 10.93 -2.74 -1.47
N SER A 54 9.87 -2.75 -0.66
CA SER A 54 9.97 -2.69 0.80
C SER A 54 9.52 -4.02 1.40
N THR A 55 10.45 -4.73 2.03
CA THR A 55 10.13 -5.90 2.87
C THR A 55 10.42 -5.55 4.32
N SER A 56 9.55 -4.78 4.96
CA SER A 56 9.54 -4.64 6.41
C SER A 56 8.61 -5.70 7.02
N LYS A 57 9.18 -6.64 7.77
CA LYS A 57 8.43 -7.40 8.79
C LYS A 57 8.58 -6.64 10.12
N PRO A 58 7.50 -6.39 10.88
CA PRO A 58 7.61 -5.78 12.19
C PRO A 58 8.22 -6.77 13.20
N ARG A 59 9.25 -6.32 13.93
CA ARG A 59 9.79 -6.99 15.11
C ARG A 59 9.02 -6.48 16.34
N ALA A 60 8.04 -7.25 16.79
CA ALA A 60 7.47 -7.13 18.13
C ALA A 60 7.64 -8.48 18.84
N ALA A 61 8.70 -8.61 19.64
CA ALA A 61 8.82 -9.61 20.70
C ALA A 61 10.17 -9.39 21.42
N LYS A 62 10.10 -8.84 22.64
CA LYS A 62 10.94 -9.16 23.82
C LYS A 62 10.94 -7.98 24.79
N LEU A 63 9.96 -7.95 25.69
CA LEU A 63 10.11 -7.30 26.99
C LEU A 63 9.03 -7.79 27.96
N LEU A 64 9.11 -9.07 28.32
CA LEU A 64 8.50 -9.61 29.54
C LEU A 64 9.46 -10.64 30.10
N ASP A 65 10.26 -10.20 31.07
CA ASP A 65 10.82 -11.04 32.13
C ASP A 65 11.46 -10.08 33.14
N LYS A 66 10.72 -9.83 34.22
CA LYS A 66 11.18 -9.49 35.59
C LYS A 66 9.98 -9.02 36.41
N ILE A 67 9.32 -9.97 37.06
CA ILE A 67 8.48 -9.73 38.24
C ILE A 67 9.15 -10.48 39.39
N PRO A 68 9.51 -9.82 40.50
CA PRO A 68 9.54 -10.45 41.81
C PRO A 68 8.24 -10.17 42.55
N ASN A 69 7.68 -11.23 43.13
CA ASN A 69 6.56 -11.21 44.06
C ASN A 69 6.92 -10.46 45.35
N THR A 70 6.01 -9.63 45.85
CA THR A 70 5.78 -9.42 47.29
C THR A 70 4.37 -8.89 47.51
N GLU A 71 3.59 -9.63 48.31
CA GLU A 71 2.35 -9.21 48.96
C GLU A 71 2.66 -8.19 50.08
N CYS A 72 1.79 -7.20 50.30
CA CYS A 72 1.08 -6.99 51.58
C CYS A 72 0.16 -5.74 51.55
N SER A 73 -1.08 -5.97 51.99
CA SER A 73 -2.02 -5.10 52.73
C SER A 73 -1.81 -3.57 52.78
N HIS A 74 -2.88 -2.81 52.49
CA HIS A 74 -3.58 -2.00 53.50
C HIS A 74 -4.91 -1.45 52.97
N GLU A 75 -5.93 -1.62 53.79
CA GLU A 75 -7.27 -1.03 53.71
C GLU A 75 -7.20 0.51 53.80
N ASN A 76 -8.16 1.19 53.15
CA ASN A 76 -8.88 2.29 53.81
C ASN A 76 -10.21 2.56 53.11
N THR A 77 -11.25 2.38 53.91
CA THR A 77 -12.67 2.62 53.68
C THR A 77 -13.00 4.09 53.86
N PHE A 78 -13.83 4.70 53.01
CA PHE A 78 -14.85 5.65 53.48
C PHE A 78 -16.02 5.80 52.49
N SER A 79 -17.21 5.65 53.05
CA SER A 79 -18.57 5.68 52.49
C SER A 79 -19.20 7.07 52.56
N VAL A 80 -20.09 7.45 51.62
CA VAL A 80 -21.37 8.18 51.89
C VAL A 80 -22.39 7.92 50.75
N SER A 81 -23.65 7.71 51.13
CA SER A 81 -24.83 7.30 50.34
C SER A 81 -25.67 8.51 49.79
N PRO A 82 -26.97 8.42 49.35
CA PRO A 82 -27.43 9.04 48.09
C PRO A 82 -28.59 10.09 48.16
N ALA A 83 -28.90 10.68 46.99
CA ALA A 83 -30.15 11.34 46.53
C ALA A 83 -30.48 12.77 47.11
N PRO A 84 -31.25 13.65 46.41
CA PRO A 84 -32.61 13.39 45.89
C PRO A 84 -33.00 14.00 44.51
N GLU A 85 -34.21 13.63 44.12
CA GLU A 85 -35.05 13.89 42.94
C GLU A 85 -35.18 15.35 42.45
N LYS A 86 -35.49 15.51 41.14
CA LYS A 86 -36.57 16.38 40.66
C LYS A 86 -37.27 15.79 39.42
N ASP A 87 -38.58 15.62 39.56
CA ASP A 87 -39.58 15.29 38.54
C ASP A 87 -39.74 16.39 37.48
N VAL A 88 -40.01 15.99 36.22
CA VAL A 88 -41.09 16.57 35.40
C VAL A 88 -41.74 15.47 34.53
N LEU A 89 -42.86 14.97 35.04
CA LEU A 89 -44.16 14.59 34.46
C LEU A 89 -44.37 14.34 32.93
N PHE A 90 -44.91 13.14 32.64
CA PHE A 90 -46.05 12.75 31.76
C PHE A 90 -45.97 13.05 30.23
N THR A 91 -46.24 12.12 29.30
CA THR A 91 -47.29 11.09 29.14
C THR A 91 -46.73 10.03 28.16
N GLY A 92 -47.01 8.73 28.17
CA GLY A 92 -48.20 7.98 28.54
C GLY A 92 -48.71 7.23 27.31
N PHE A 93 -48.37 5.94 27.15
CA PHE A 93 -49.30 4.92 26.65
C PHE A 93 -48.77 3.52 27.00
N SER A 94 -49.38 2.95 28.03
CA SER A 94 -49.27 1.54 28.40
C SER A 94 -50.12 0.69 27.46
N SER A 95 -49.65 -0.50 27.12
CA SER A 95 -50.53 -1.64 26.90
C SER A 95 -49.80 -2.93 27.25
N SER A 96 -50.16 -3.47 28.41
CA SER A 96 -49.81 -4.80 28.87
C SER A 96 -50.83 -5.79 28.34
N ARG A 97 -50.41 -6.88 27.67
CA ARG A 97 -51.09 -8.18 27.74
C ARG A 97 -50.07 -9.32 27.70
N GLN A 98 -50.07 -10.11 28.77
CA GLN A 98 -49.49 -11.44 28.85
C GLN A 98 -50.39 -12.47 28.15
N GLY A 99 -49.76 -13.44 27.48
CA GLY A 99 -50.19 -14.84 27.46
C GLY A 99 -51.17 -15.28 26.37
N LYS A 100 -50.65 -15.93 25.31
CA LYS A 100 -50.89 -17.35 24.98
C LYS A 100 -50.07 -17.76 23.75
N GLU A 101 -49.48 -18.95 23.85
CA GLU A 101 -48.77 -19.67 22.79
C GLU A 101 -49.73 -20.06 21.64
N GLU A 102 -49.12 -20.49 20.53
CA GLU A 102 -49.71 -20.96 19.25
C GLU A 102 -50.02 -19.91 18.17
N GLU A 103 -48.98 -19.50 17.44
CA GLU A 103 -48.90 -19.50 15.95
C GLU A 103 -47.51 -18.98 15.50
N ASN A 104 -46.47 -19.80 15.70
CA ASN A 104 -45.08 -19.44 15.40
C ASN A 104 -44.69 -19.87 13.98
N GLY A 105 -45.02 -19.05 12.98
CA GLY A 105 -44.50 -19.23 11.61
C GLY A 105 -44.45 -17.96 10.78
N ILE A 106 -45.39 -17.04 10.99
CA ILE A 106 -45.56 -15.85 10.14
C ILE A 106 -45.08 -14.57 10.83
N LEU A 107 -45.18 -14.48 12.17
CA LEU A 107 -44.80 -13.28 12.93
C LEU A 107 -43.28 -13.10 13.10
N LYS A 108 -42.50 -14.18 13.23
CA LYS A 108 -41.02 -14.11 13.35
C LYS A 108 -40.36 -13.50 12.11
N LYS A 109 -40.86 -13.81 10.90
CA LYS A 109 -40.36 -13.20 9.65
C LYS A 109 -40.62 -11.69 9.60
N SER A 110 -41.75 -11.22 10.14
CA SER A 110 -42.08 -9.80 10.15
C SER A 110 -41.21 -9.02 11.12
N VAL A 111 -40.99 -9.54 12.33
CA VAL A 111 -40.15 -8.89 13.35
C VAL A 111 -38.67 -8.90 12.97
N ASP A 112 -38.16 -10.01 12.39
CA ASP A 112 -36.79 -10.08 11.88
C ASP A 112 -36.59 -9.18 10.65
N SER A 113 -37.58 -9.07 9.77
CA SER A 113 -37.54 -8.15 8.63
C SER A 113 -37.57 -6.68 9.07
N SER A 114 -38.38 -6.34 10.08
CA SER A 114 -38.43 -4.99 10.65
C SER A 114 -37.15 -4.63 11.38
N ASN A 115 -36.57 -5.54 12.17
CA ASN A 115 -35.30 -5.30 12.87
C ASN A 115 -34.12 -5.20 11.90
N LYS A 116 -34.06 -6.03 10.84
CA LYS A 116 -33.05 -5.90 9.78
C LYS A 116 -33.18 -4.58 9.01
N SER A 117 -34.41 -4.14 8.74
CA SER A 117 -34.67 -2.83 8.13
C SER A 117 -34.15 -1.70 9.00
N VAL A 118 -34.45 -1.71 10.31
CA VAL A 118 -34.04 -0.67 11.27
C VAL A 118 -32.52 -0.62 11.46
N VAL A 119 -31.87 -1.77 11.66
CA VAL A 119 -30.39 -1.84 11.82
C VAL A 119 -29.67 -1.34 10.57
N SER A 120 -30.18 -1.66 9.38
CA SER A 120 -29.52 -1.27 8.13
C SER A 120 -29.77 0.18 7.71
N THR A 121 -30.84 0.82 8.20
CA THR A 121 -31.07 2.27 8.09
C THR A 121 -30.14 3.04 9.05
N CYS A 122 -30.07 2.61 10.31
CA CYS A 122 -29.18 3.21 11.33
C CYS A 122 -27.70 3.17 10.90
N GLY A 123 -27.23 2.04 10.36
CA GLY A 123 -25.84 1.94 9.88
C GLY A 123 -25.49 2.92 8.75
N SER A 124 -26.44 3.24 7.86
CA SER A 124 -26.20 4.22 6.79
C SER A 124 -26.18 5.65 7.31
N GLU A 125 -26.97 5.95 8.34
CA GLU A 125 -26.97 7.24 9.03
C GLU A 125 -25.68 7.46 9.83
N VAL A 126 -25.20 6.42 10.52
CA VAL A 126 -23.91 6.44 11.22
C VAL A 126 -22.77 6.69 10.23
N GLU A 127 -22.74 5.99 9.10
CA GLU A 127 -21.71 6.18 8.08
C GLU A 127 -21.72 7.61 7.51
N LYS A 128 -22.91 8.17 7.28
CA LYS A 128 -23.08 9.55 6.83
C LYS A 128 -22.56 10.53 7.88
N HIS A 129 -22.91 10.31 9.14
CA HIS A 129 -22.48 11.16 10.24
C HIS A 129 -20.96 11.11 10.43
N MET A 130 -20.33 9.93 10.34
CA MET A 130 -18.87 9.76 10.37
C MET A 130 -18.20 10.63 9.31
N MET A 131 -18.71 10.64 8.08
CA MET A 131 -18.19 11.50 7.02
C MET A 131 -18.43 12.99 7.29
N GLU A 132 -19.59 13.37 7.83
CA GLU A 132 -19.90 14.75 8.21
C GLU A 132 -18.95 15.30 9.29
N ILE A 133 -18.46 14.45 10.19
CA ILE A 133 -17.48 14.81 11.23
C ILE A 133 -16.02 14.51 10.83
N GLY A 134 -15.77 14.12 9.57
CA GLY A 134 -14.43 13.90 9.02
C GLY A 134 -13.75 12.58 9.43
N ILE A 135 -14.51 11.62 9.95
CA ILE A 135 -14.01 10.27 10.28
C ILE A 135 -14.19 9.37 9.07
N THR A 136 -13.07 8.80 8.59
CA THR A 136 -13.08 7.80 7.52
C THR A 136 -13.25 6.41 8.13
N PRO A 137 -14.27 5.62 7.72
CA PRO A 137 -14.44 4.26 8.22
C PRO A 137 -13.29 3.36 7.77
N GLU A 138 -12.88 2.43 8.61
CA GLU A 138 -11.89 1.41 8.25
C GLU A 138 -12.58 0.19 7.63
N GLU A 139 -11.80 -0.86 7.34
CA GLU A 139 -12.33 -2.08 6.71
C GLU A 139 -13.46 -2.71 7.53
N HIS A 140 -13.34 -2.72 8.86
CA HIS A 140 -14.24 -3.47 9.73
C HIS A 140 -15.64 -2.82 9.81
N GLU A 141 -15.75 -1.49 9.84
CA GLU A 141 -17.05 -0.81 9.76
C GLU A 141 -17.67 -0.99 8.38
N LEU A 142 -16.87 -0.90 7.31
CA LEU A 142 -17.35 -1.14 5.94
C LEU A 142 -17.81 -2.57 5.74
N GLU A 143 -17.13 -3.56 6.33
CA GLU A 143 -17.54 -4.96 6.30
C GLU A 143 -18.90 -5.14 6.97
N ALA A 144 -19.10 -4.57 8.17
CA ALA A 144 -20.37 -4.67 8.89
C ALA A 144 -21.53 -4.08 8.07
N LEU A 145 -21.32 -2.90 7.46
CA LEU A 145 -22.29 -2.26 6.58
C LEU A 145 -22.54 -3.08 5.30
N LEU A 146 -21.50 -3.69 4.75
CA LEU A 146 -21.58 -4.55 3.57
C LEU A 146 -22.44 -5.77 3.88
N ARG A 147 -22.15 -6.50 4.96
CA ARG A 147 -22.93 -7.68 5.38
C ARG A 147 -24.40 -7.34 5.58
N ALA A 148 -24.70 -6.28 6.33
CA ALA A 148 -26.07 -5.83 6.53
C ALA A 148 -26.77 -5.48 5.20
N SER A 149 -26.05 -4.87 4.26
CA SER A 149 -26.59 -4.50 2.95
C SER A 149 -26.78 -5.70 2.01
N VAL A 150 -25.92 -6.71 2.10
CA VAL A 150 -26.04 -8.00 1.39
C VAL A 150 -27.27 -8.75 1.89
N GLU A 151 -27.43 -8.87 3.21
CA GLU A 151 -28.61 -9.51 3.82
C GLU A 151 -29.92 -8.80 3.47
N ALA A 152 -29.91 -7.47 3.47
CA ALA A 152 -31.06 -6.65 3.09
C ALA A 152 -31.27 -6.58 1.55
N GLY A 153 -30.37 -7.15 0.74
CA GLY A 153 -30.48 -7.14 -0.72
C GLY A 153 -30.39 -5.75 -1.35
N ARG A 154 -29.67 -4.80 -0.75
CA ARG A 154 -29.58 -3.40 -1.21
C ARG A 154 -28.46 -3.22 -2.24
N GLY A 155 -28.72 -3.59 -3.49
CA GLY A 155 -27.70 -3.64 -4.54
C GLY A 155 -26.92 -2.35 -4.82
N GLU A 156 -27.58 -1.20 -4.81
CA GLU A 156 -26.90 0.10 -4.98
C GLU A 156 -25.98 0.41 -3.80
N LYS A 157 -26.41 0.09 -2.57
CA LYS A 157 -25.59 0.29 -1.37
C LYS A 157 -24.39 -0.65 -1.36
N VAL A 158 -24.57 -1.91 -1.76
CA VAL A 158 -23.45 -2.86 -1.91
C VAL A 158 -22.44 -2.34 -2.94
N TYR A 159 -22.90 -1.86 -4.10
CA TYR A 159 -22.02 -1.26 -5.10
C TYR A 159 -21.20 -0.10 -4.53
N HIS A 160 -21.87 0.82 -3.85
CA HIS A 160 -21.21 1.96 -3.19
C HIS A 160 -20.15 1.53 -2.17
N LEU A 161 -20.46 0.56 -1.31
CA LEU A 161 -19.53 0.06 -0.29
C LEU A 161 -18.32 -0.67 -0.90
N LEU A 162 -18.49 -1.40 -2.01
CA LEU A 162 -17.37 -2.01 -2.73
C LEU A 162 -16.42 -0.95 -3.29
N HIS A 163 -16.93 0.18 -3.78
CA HIS A 163 -16.09 1.31 -4.21
C HIS A 163 -15.36 1.96 -3.04
N LYS A 164 -15.99 2.06 -1.86
CA LYS A 164 -15.31 2.54 -0.65
C LYS A 164 -14.20 1.61 -0.18
N LEU A 165 -14.47 0.30 -0.18
CA LEU A 165 -13.45 -0.69 0.09
C LEU A 165 -12.28 -0.55 -0.90
N ARG A 166 -12.55 -0.40 -2.20
CA ARG A 166 -11.51 -0.15 -3.22
C ARG A 166 -10.63 1.06 -2.88
N THR A 167 -11.20 2.16 -2.38
CA THR A 167 -10.44 3.38 -2.07
C THR A 167 -9.66 3.29 -0.76
N ILE A 168 -10.18 2.59 0.24
CA ILE A 168 -9.62 2.59 1.60
C ILE A 168 -8.69 1.40 1.82
N VAL A 169 -9.00 0.25 1.22
CA VAL A 169 -8.21 -0.98 1.35
C VAL A 169 -7.78 -1.53 0.00
N SER A 170 -6.47 -1.71 -0.19
CA SER A 170 -5.95 -2.34 -1.41
C SER A 170 -6.23 -3.84 -1.47
N LYS A 171 -6.35 -4.49 -0.31
CA LYS A 171 -6.66 -5.92 -0.16
C LYS A 171 -7.59 -6.10 1.01
N VAL A 172 -8.68 -6.81 0.77
CA VAL A 172 -9.66 -7.13 1.81
C VAL A 172 -9.21 -8.32 2.65
N SER A 173 -9.62 -8.35 3.90
CA SER A 173 -9.51 -9.49 4.79
C SER A 173 -10.34 -10.68 4.28
N PRO A 174 -10.04 -11.91 4.75
CA PRO A 174 -10.85 -13.09 4.42
C PRO A 174 -12.33 -12.92 4.78
N SER A 175 -12.63 -12.29 5.93
CA SER A 175 -14.00 -12.06 6.39
C SER A 175 -14.77 -11.18 5.41
N THR A 176 -14.20 -10.05 5.01
CA THR A 176 -14.77 -9.17 3.99
C THR A 176 -14.89 -9.88 2.64
N ALA A 177 -13.90 -10.67 2.23
CA ALA A 177 -13.96 -11.46 1.01
C ALA A 177 -15.14 -12.44 1.00
N ASP A 178 -15.44 -13.09 2.13
CA ASP A 178 -16.60 -13.97 2.27
C ASP A 178 -17.93 -13.21 2.14
N ALA A 179 -18.02 -11.98 2.67
CA ALA A 179 -19.20 -11.14 2.48
C ALA A 179 -19.41 -10.76 1.00
N ILE A 180 -18.31 -10.49 0.28
CA ILE A 180 -18.33 -10.21 -1.16
C ILE A 180 -18.73 -11.45 -1.97
N ASP A 181 -18.15 -12.62 -1.67
CA ASP A 181 -18.53 -13.89 -2.32
C ASP A 181 -20.01 -14.21 -2.09
N ALA A 182 -20.50 -14.03 -0.86
CA ALA A 182 -21.91 -14.20 -0.51
C ALA A 182 -22.84 -13.28 -1.31
N TRP A 183 -22.45 -12.01 -1.53
CA TRP A 183 -23.20 -11.09 -2.39
C TRP A 183 -23.35 -11.65 -3.81
N PHE A 184 -22.24 -11.98 -4.47
CA PHE A 184 -22.26 -12.41 -5.87
C PHE A 184 -22.94 -13.77 -6.07
N ARG A 185 -22.98 -14.62 -5.04
CA ARG A 185 -23.77 -15.87 -5.03
C ARG A 185 -25.25 -15.67 -4.69
N SER A 186 -25.66 -14.50 -4.21
CA SER A 186 -27.03 -14.24 -3.80
C SER A 186 -27.99 -14.15 -4.98
N SER A 187 -29.27 -14.50 -4.76
CA SER A 187 -30.33 -14.30 -5.75
C SER A 187 -30.56 -12.83 -6.11
N THR A 188 -30.17 -11.90 -5.23
CA THR A 188 -30.33 -10.46 -5.48
C THR A 188 -29.31 -9.96 -6.49
N ALA A 189 -28.05 -10.37 -6.37
CA ALA A 189 -26.99 -10.00 -7.32
C ALA A 189 -27.30 -10.44 -8.77
N VAL A 190 -28.08 -11.51 -8.94
CA VAL A 190 -28.54 -11.98 -10.27
C VAL A 190 -29.44 -10.96 -10.98
N ARG A 191 -30.20 -10.17 -10.21
CA ARG A 191 -31.25 -9.27 -10.73
C ARG A 191 -30.78 -7.84 -10.96
N VAL A 192 -29.75 -7.40 -10.24
CA VAL A 192 -29.20 -6.05 -10.34
C VAL A 192 -28.41 -5.89 -11.64
N GLY A 193 -28.32 -4.65 -12.13
CA GLY A 193 -27.54 -4.30 -13.31
C GLY A 193 -28.34 -3.98 -14.57
N LYS A 194 -27.64 -3.46 -15.58
CA LYS A 194 -28.21 -3.00 -16.85
C LYS A 194 -27.86 -3.97 -17.96
N ARG A 195 -28.81 -4.27 -18.86
CA ARG A 195 -28.57 -5.13 -20.05
C ARG A 195 -27.97 -4.38 -21.24
N LYS A 196 -28.18 -3.07 -21.29
CA LYS A 196 -27.64 -2.16 -22.31
C LYS A 196 -26.97 -1.01 -21.57
N TRP A 197 -25.80 -0.63 -22.05
CA TRP A 197 -25.03 0.49 -21.53
C TRP A 197 -24.22 1.09 -22.67
N ASP A 198 -23.79 2.33 -22.47
CA ASP A 198 -22.92 3.02 -23.41
C ASP A 198 -21.46 2.62 -23.14
N ASN A 199 -20.88 1.85 -24.06
CA ASN A 199 -19.49 1.40 -23.97
C ASN A 199 -18.51 2.57 -24.00
N GLN A 200 -18.83 3.65 -24.72
CA GLN A 200 -17.97 4.83 -24.80
C GLN A 200 -17.96 5.57 -23.45
N ALA A 201 -19.12 5.75 -22.83
CA ALA A 201 -19.22 6.35 -21.51
C ALA A 201 -18.47 5.53 -20.44
N ILE A 202 -18.54 4.19 -20.50
CA ILE A 202 -17.78 3.32 -19.59
C ILE A 202 -16.28 3.49 -19.78
N LYS A 203 -15.81 3.47 -21.03
CA LYS A 203 -14.38 3.63 -21.33
C LYS A 203 -13.86 4.98 -20.84
N GLN A 204 -14.60 6.06 -21.10
CA GLN A 204 -14.26 7.40 -20.61
C GLN A 204 -14.25 7.48 -19.09
N ALA A 205 -15.22 6.86 -18.41
CA ALA A 205 -15.25 6.82 -16.95
C ALA A 205 -14.06 6.05 -16.36
N MET A 206 -13.58 4.99 -17.03
CA MET A 206 -12.37 4.26 -16.64
C MET A 206 -11.11 5.09 -16.82
N GLU A 207 -10.98 5.78 -17.95
CA GLU A 207 -9.85 6.68 -18.23
C GLU A 207 -9.80 7.83 -17.22
N ASN A 208 -10.93 8.49 -16.97
CA ASN A 208 -11.03 9.58 -16.00
C ASN A 208 -10.79 9.15 -14.55
N GLY A 209 -10.99 7.85 -14.24
CA GLY A 209 -10.78 7.29 -12.91
C GLY A 209 -9.35 6.81 -12.64
N GLY A 210 -8.39 7.08 -13.53
CA GLY A 210 -7.01 6.59 -13.40
C GLY A 210 -6.84 5.10 -13.75
N GLY A 211 -7.84 4.50 -14.41
CA GLY A 211 -7.86 3.09 -14.79
C GLY A 211 -8.44 2.15 -13.72
N GLY A 212 -8.93 0.98 -14.17
CA GLY A 212 -9.32 -0.14 -13.30
C GLY A 212 -10.73 -0.10 -12.68
N TRP A 213 -11.49 0.99 -12.81
CA TRP A 213 -12.88 1.08 -12.32
C TRP A 213 -13.68 2.15 -13.08
N HIS A 214 -15.03 2.10 -13.07
CA HIS A 214 -15.86 3.05 -13.84
C HIS A 214 -16.95 3.78 -13.04
N GLY A 215 -17.35 3.30 -11.85
CA GLY A 215 -18.29 4.03 -10.99
C GLY A 215 -19.77 4.09 -11.45
N LEU A 216 -20.12 3.68 -12.68
CA LEU A 216 -21.47 3.85 -13.26
C LEU A 216 -22.55 2.80 -12.88
N GLY A 217 -22.31 1.99 -11.85
CA GLY A 217 -23.24 0.96 -11.35
C GLY A 217 -23.05 -0.43 -11.98
N TRP A 218 -23.91 -1.38 -11.61
CA TRP A 218 -23.81 -2.78 -12.08
C TRP A 218 -24.06 -2.92 -13.60
N LEU A 219 -23.18 -3.65 -14.28
CA LEU A 219 -23.31 -4.01 -15.69
C LEU A 219 -23.66 -5.49 -15.86
N GLY A 220 -24.44 -5.79 -16.90
CA GLY A 220 -24.96 -7.13 -17.15
C GLY A 220 -26.16 -7.49 -16.28
N LYS A 221 -26.74 -8.66 -16.55
CA LYS A 221 -27.76 -9.32 -15.72
C LYS A 221 -27.61 -10.83 -15.83
N GLY A 222 -27.98 -11.55 -14.78
CA GLY A 222 -27.93 -13.01 -14.76
C GLY A 222 -26.98 -13.54 -13.69
N LYS A 223 -26.82 -14.85 -13.68
CA LYS A 223 -26.03 -15.54 -12.66
C LYS A 223 -24.55 -15.16 -12.79
N TRP A 224 -23.93 -14.75 -11.68
CA TRP A 224 -22.49 -14.51 -11.61
C TRP A 224 -21.75 -15.84 -11.51
N ASN A 225 -20.64 -15.96 -12.25
CA ASN A 225 -19.70 -17.07 -12.12
C ASN A 225 -18.61 -16.65 -11.13
N VAL A 226 -18.69 -17.15 -9.91
CA VAL A 226 -17.79 -16.76 -8.80
C VAL A 226 -16.82 -17.91 -8.51
N VAL A 227 -15.55 -17.70 -8.81
CA VAL A 227 -14.49 -18.71 -8.72
C VAL A 227 -13.27 -18.14 -8.00
N PRO A 228 -12.81 -18.75 -6.90
CA PRO A 228 -11.52 -18.43 -6.30
C PRO A 228 -10.40 -18.73 -7.30
N THR A 229 -9.52 -17.77 -7.55
CA THR A 229 -8.45 -17.91 -8.54
C THR A 229 -7.19 -17.17 -8.11
N ARG A 230 -6.14 -17.30 -8.92
CA ARG A 230 -4.87 -16.59 -8.75
C ARG A 230 -4.60 -15.75 -9.98
N VAL A 231 -3.73 -14.77 -9.80
CA VAL A 231 -3.18 -13.93 -10.86
C VAL A 231 -1.73 -14.36 -11.06
N ASP A 232 -1.30 -14.47 -12.32
CA ASP A 232 0.08 -14.82 -12.66
C ASP A 232 1.05 -13.62 -12.52
N GLY A 233 2.32 -13.84 -12.86
CA GLY A 233 3.36 -12.80 -12.77
C GLY A 233 3.18 -11.63 -13.73
N GLU A 234 2.39 -11.80 -14.80
CA GLU A 234 2.10 -10.79 -15.81
C GLU A 234 0.80 -10.03 -15.52
N GLY A 235 0.14 -10.33 -14.40
CA GLY A 235 -1.12 -9.70 -14.00
C GLY A 235 -2.35 -10.32 -14.66
N VAL A 236 -2.26 -11.53 -15.22
CA VAL A 236 -3.39 -12.20 -15.89
C VAL A 236 -4.13 -13.14 -14.92
N CYS A 237 -5.46 -13.04 -14.91
CA CYS A 237 -6.33 -13.91 -14.11
C CYS A 237 -6.38 -15.33 -14.70
N LEU A 238 -6.03 -16.33 -13.89
CA LEU A 238 -6.02 -17.74 -14.34
C LEU A 238 -7.42 -18.34 -14.59
N CYS A 239 -8.49 -17.66 -14.19
CA CYS A 239 -9.86 -18.15 -14.39
C CYS A 239 -10.50 -17.60 -15.67
N CYS A 240 -10.39 -16.29 -15.94
CA CYS A 240 -11.03 -15.65 -17.08
C CYS A 240 -10.07 -15.19 -18.18
N GLY A 241 -8.76 -15.26 -17.95
CA GLY A 241 -7.75 -14.80 -18.91
C GLY A 241 -7.63 -13.28 -19.05
N GLU A 242 -8.42 -12.51 -18.29
CA GLU A 242 -8.37 -11.04 -18.30
C GLU A 242 -7.11 -10.52 -17.59
N LYS A 243 -6.54 -9.44 -18.12
CA LYS A 243 -5.35 -8.78 -17.56
C LYS A 243 -5.76 -7.64 -16.62
N LEU A 244 -5.21 -7.64 -15.40
CA LEU A 244 -5.38 -6.53 -14.47
C LEU A 244 -4.75 -5.24 -15.02
N VAL A 245 -5.35 -4.11 -14.67
CA VAL A 245 -4.90 -2.78 -15.10
C VAL A 245 -3.90 -2.22 -14.09
N SER A 246 -2.87 -1.53 -14.59
CA SER A 246 -2.03 -0.66 -13.77
C SER A 246 -2.81 0.61 -13.46
N VAL A 247 -3.08 0.87 -12.19
CA VAL A 247 -3.81 2.06 -11.75
C VAL A 247 -2.79 3.17 -11.53
N ASP A 248 -3.02 4.31 -12.15
CA ASP A 248 -2.20 5.50 -11.98
C ASP A 248 -2.43 6.11 -10.59
N LEU A 249 -1.38 6.63 -9.98
CA LEU A 249 -1.50 7.43 -8.77
C LEU A 249 -1.96 8.83 -9.15
N ASP A 250 -2.90 9.39 -8.39
CA ASP A 250 -3.38 10.74 -8.63
C ASP A 250 -2.22 11.74 -8.45
N PRO A 251 -1.88 12.54 -9.47
CA PRO A 251 -0.77 13.50 -9.39
C PRO A 251 -0.96 14.54 -8.27
N VAL A 252 -2.20 14.96 -8.00
CA VAL A 252 -2.53 15.94 -6.96
C VAL A 252 -2.35 15.33 -5.57
N GLU A 253 -2.78 14.08 -5.37
CA GLU A 253 -2.53 13.36 -4.12
C GLU A 253 -1.03 13.10 -3.93
N THR A 254 -0.31 12.80 -5.01
CA THR A 254 1.13 12.55 -5.00
C THR A 254 1.90 13.82 -4.64
N GLU A 255 1.53 14.98 -5.20
CA GLU A 255 2.11 16.27 -4.85
C GLU A 255 1.80 16.65 -3.39
N SER A 256 0.54 16.50 -2.95
CA SER A 256 0.13 16.75 -1.56
C SER A 256 0.91 15.86 -0.58
N PHE A 257 1.14 14.59 -0.94
CA PHE A 257 1.96 13.67 -0.17
C PHE A 257 3.43 14.13 -0.12
N ALA A 258 3.99 14.57 -1.24
CA ALA A 258 5.36 15.10 -1.30
C ALA A 258 5.54 16.32 -0.38
N GLU A 259 4.60 17.29 -0.42
CA GLU A 259 4.60 18.45 0.48
C GLU A 259 4.50 18.04 1.95
N CYS A 260 3.64 17.06 2.27
CA CYS A 260 3.52 16.53 3.62
C CYS A 260 4.83 15.90 4.10
N VAL A 261 5.47 15.07 3.27
CA VAL A 261 6.76 14.44 3.57
C VAL A 261 7.82 15.51 3.78
N GLU A 262 7.91 16.50 2.90
CA GLU A 262 8.84 17.63 3.03
C GLU A 262 8.65 18.35 4.37
N SER A 263 7.40 18.67 4.75
CA SER A 263 7.10 19.32 6.03
C SER A 263 7.56 18.51 7.25
N ILE A 264 7.46 17.17 7.17
CA ILE A 264 7.91 16.26 8.24
C ILE A 264 9.44 16.21 8.29
N VAL A 265 10.10 16.19 7.12
CA VAL A 265 11.55 16.17 7.02
C VAL A 265 12.14 17.48 7.53
N ILE A 266 11.61 18.63 7.12
CA ILE A 266 12.03 19.95 7.62
C ILE A 266 11.92 20.04 9.14
N LYS A 267 10.86 19.48 9.74
CA LYS A 267 10.71 19.47 11.21
C LYS A 267 11.74 18.58 11.92
N LYS A 268 12.25 17.54 11.27
CA LYS A 268 13.13 16.53 11.89
C LYS A 268 14.62 16.74 11.59
N GLU A 269 14.93 17.23 10.40
CA GLU A 269 16.28 17.49 9.94
C GLU A 269 16.72 18.93 10.25
N ARG A 270 18.03 19.16 10.27
CA ARG A 270 18.52 20.55 10.24
C ARG A 270 18.19 21.12 8.86
N ASN A 271 17.28 22.09 8.76
CA ASN A 271 16.77 22.68 7.50
C ASN A 271 17.87 22.88 6.43
N SER A 272 19.04 23.37 6.85
CA SER A 272 20.15 23.66 5.94
C SER A 272 20.81 22.43 5.28
N ASN A 273 20.67 21.22 5.82
CA ASN A 273 21.17 20.00 5.18
C ASN A 273 20.19 19.50 4.12
N PHE A 274 18.90 19.62 4.39
CA PHE A 274 17.86 19.14 3.49
C PHE A 274 17.73 20.05 2.25
N GLU A 275 17.75 21.37 2.42
CA GLU A 275 17.76 22.33 1.31
C GLU A 275 18.98 22.12 0.38
N LYS A 276 20.14 21.75 0.94
CA LYS A 276 21.33 21.42 0.15
C LYS A 276 21.10 20.18 -0.71
N PHE A 277 20.39 19.19 -0.19
CA PHE A 277 20.05 18.00 -0.95
C PHE A 277 19.07 18.32 -2.07
N GLN A 278 18.02 19.11 -1.81
CA GLN A 278 17.07 19.52 -2.84
C GLN A 278 17.78 20.25 -4.00
N LYS A 279 18.64 21.23 -3.69
CA LYS A 279 19.46 21.93 -4.70
C LYS A 279 20.40 21.00 -5.46
N TRP A 280 20.98 20.01 -4.76
CA TRP A 280 21.84 19.01 -5.39
C TRP A 280 21.04 18.15 -6.38
N LEU A 281 19.84 17.70 -6.00
CA LEU A 281 18.97 16.90 -6.88
C LEU A 281 18.52 17.66 -8.12
N GLU A 282 18.14 18.94 -7.94
CA GLU A 282 17.76 19.81 -9.05
C GLU A 282 18.89 19.99 -10.07
N TYR A 283 20.14 20.06 -9.58
CA TYR A 283 21.31 20.24 -10.43
C TYR A 283 21.77 18.95 -11.14
N TYR A 284 21.79 17.81 -10.44
CA TYR A 284 22.37 16.56 -10.96
C TYR A 284 21.35 15.56 -11.53
N GLY A 285 20.06 15.77 -11.27
CA GLY A 285 18.98 14.96 -11.85
C GLY A 285 18.85 15.10 -13.38
N PRO A 286 17.93 14.36 -14.01
CA PRO A 286 16.97 13.42 -13.42
C PRO A 286 17.54 12.01 -13.22
N PHE A 287 17.01 11.31 -12.22
CA PHE A 287 17.31 9.90 -11.93
C PHE A 287 16.06 9.04 -12.08
N GLU A 288 16.18 7.88 -12.74
CA GLU A 288 15.07 6.92 -12.90
C GLU A 288 14.93 5.96 -11.71
N ALA A 289 15.94 5.89 -10.85
CA ALA A 289 15.95 4.98 -9.71
C ALA A 289 16.87 5.51 -8.60
N VAL A 290 16.52 5.15 -7.36
CA VAL A 290 17.27 5.48 -6.15
C VAL A 290 17.58 4.21 -5.38
N ILE A 291 18.78 4.14 -4.81
CA ILE A 291 19.27 3.02 -4.02
C ILE A 291 19.52 3.47 -2.59
N ASP A 292 18.86 2.80 -1.66
CA ASP A 292 19.25 2.79 -0.25
C ASP A 292 20.50 1.94 -0.08
N ALA A 293 21.67 2.59 -0.08
CA ALA A 293 22.93 1.88 0.04
C ALA A 293 23.04 1.14 1.38
N ALA A 294 22.53 1.72 2.47
CA ALA A 294 22.60 1.13 3.80
C ALA A 294 21.84 -0.20 3.85
N ASN A 295 20.62 -0.24 3.30
CA ASN A 295 19.82 -1.45 3.22
C ASN A 295 20.50 -2.50 2.33
N VAL A 296 20.87 -2.14 1.09
CA VAL A 296 21.50 -3.08 0.14
C VAL A 296 22.84 -3.61 0.67
N GLY A 297 23.68 -2.73 1.21
CA GLY A 297 25.00 -3.07 1.70
C GLY A 297 24.98 -3.93 2.98
N LEU A 298 23.91 -3.87 3.77
CA LEU A 298 23.71 -4.69 4.98
C LEU A 298 22.77 -5.89 4.76
N PHE A 299 22.15 -6.02 3.58
CA PHE A 299 21.20 -7.09 3.34
C PHE A 299 21.83 -8.48 3.56
N ASN A 300 21.24 -9.24 4.49
CA ASN A 300 21.68 -10.57 4.92
C ASN A 300 23.15 -10.64 5.40
N GLN A 301 23.74 -9.52 5.88
CA GLN A 301 25.11 -9.47 6.38
C GLN A 301 25.27 -8.53 7.58
N ARG A 302 26.20 -8.85 8.49
CA ARG A 302 26.53 -7.98 9.64
C ARG A 302 27.44 -6.81 9.28
N ARG A 303 28.22 -6.94 8.21
CA ARG A 303 29.17 -5.92 7.74
C ARG A 303 28.68 -5.34 6.43
N PHE A 304 28.79 -4.03 6.32
CA PHE A 304 28.41 -3.29 5.12
C PHE A 304 29.35 -3.63 3.94
N SER A 305 28.77 -3.85 2.76
CA SER A 305 29.51 -4.22 1.54
C SER A 305 29.21 -3.30 0.36
N LEU A 306 30.19 -2.51 -0.08
CA LEU A 306 30.08 -1.68 -1.29
C LEU A 306 29.96 -2.51 -2.58
N ASN A 307 30.58 -3.68 -2.62
CA ASN A 307 30.50 -4.57 -3.79
C ASN A 307 29.06 -5.02 -4.05
N LYS A 308 28.25 -5.24 -3.00
CA LYS A 308 26.82 -5.53 -3.13
C LYS A 308 26.05 -4.34 -3.69
N VAL A 309 26.30 -3.15 -3.15
CA VAL A 309 25.69 -1.91 -3.66
C VAL A 309 26.02 -1.72 -5.14
N ASN A 310 27.28 -1.94 -5.53
CA ASN A 310 27.69 -1.89 -6.94
C ASN A 310 27.02 -2.96 -7.81
N ALA A 311 26.91 -4.21 -7.34
CA ALA A 311 26.23 -5.26 -8.08
C ALA A 311 24.77 -4.91 -8.35
N VAL A 312 24.05 -4.43 -7.33
CA VAL A 312 22.66 -3.98 -7.45
C VAL A 312 22.54 -2.75 -8.35
N ALA A 313 23.40 -1.75 -8.18
CA ALA A 313 23.39 -0.54 -9.00
C ALA A 313 23.65 -0.85 -10.48
N ASN A 314 24.58 -1.75 -10.80
CA ASN A 314 24.78 -2.20 -12.18
C ASN A 314 23.56 -2.99 -12.69
N GLY A 315 22.98 -3.87 -11.87
CA GLY A 315 21.79 -4.64 -12.24
C GLY A 315 20.59 -3.75 -12.59
N ILE A 316 20.34 -2.71 -11.78
CA ILE A 316 19.31 -1.70 -12.04
C ILE A 316 19.64 -0.93 -13.30
N ARG A 317 20.86 -0.38 -13.41
CA ARG A 317 21.33 0.37 -14.58
C ARG A 317 21.14 -0.40 -15.89
N GLN A 318 21.35 -1.71 -15.91
CA GLN A 318 21.15 -2.52 -17.11
C GLN A 318 19.68 -2.71 -17.48
N LYS A 319 18.75 -2.54 -16.55
CA LYS A 319 17.30 -2.61 -16.80
C LYS A 319 16.71 -1.26 -17.20
N LEU A 320 17.33 -0.15 -16.79
CA LEU A 320 16.90 1.20 -17.17
C LEU A 320 17.08 1.44 -18.68
N LEU A 321 16.15 2.20 -19.26
CA LEU A 321 16.17 2.54 -20.68
C LEU A 321 17.35 3.47 -21.01
N SER A 322 17.61 4.46 -20.16
CA SER A 322 18.71 5.42 -20.35
C SER A 322 20.10 4.83 -20.10
N LYS A 323 20.17 3.67 -19.42
CA LYS A 323 21.42 3.11 -18.87
C LYS A 323 22.18 4.10 -17.97
N LYS A 324 21.53 5.12 -17.40
CA LYS A 324 22.11 6.01 -16.40
C LYS A 324 22.30 5.28 -15.07
N TRP A 325 23.21 5.79 -14.25
CA TRP A 325 23.38 5.27 -12.90
C TRP A 325 22.17 5.65 -12.04
N PRO A 326 21.65 4.72 -11.21
CA PRO A 326 20.72 5.09 -10.16
C PRO A 326 21.42 5.98 -9.12
N LEU A 327 20.68 6.88 -8.47
CA LEU A 327 21.19 7.66 -7.36
C LEU A 327 21.42 6.77 -6.14
N ILE A 328 22.63 6.76 -5.60
CA ILE A 328 23.01 6.00 -4.42
C ILE A 328 23.04 6.94 -3.22
N ILE A 329 22.10 6.75 -2.27
CA ILE A 329 22.07 7.52 -1.03
C ILE A 329 22.77 6.73 0.07
N ILE A 330 23.75 7.35 0.73
CA ILE A 330 24.55 6.70 1.77
C ILE A 330 25.00 7.68 2.85
N HIS A 331 24.89 7.30 4.12
CA HIS A 331 25.51 8.07 5.21
C HIS A 331 27.03 8.15 5.08
N ASN A 332 27.58 9.36 5.19
CA ASN A 332 29.02 9.63 5.10
C ASN A 332 29.87 8.74 6.04
N LYS A 333 29.41 8.45 7.27
CA LYS A 333 30.06 7.55 8.24
C LYS A 333 30.29 6.14 7.70
N ARG A 334 29.48 5.68 6.75
CA ARG A 334 29.66 4.36 6.11
C ARG A 334 30.79 4.36 5.08
N LEU A 335 31.24 5.53 4.66
CA LEU A 335 32.34 5.74 3.74
C LEU A 335 33.66 6.05 4.46
N LEU A 336 33.66 6.14 5.80
CA LEU A 336 34.84 6.47 6.59
C LEU A 336 35.47 5.22 7.24
N GLY A 337 36.80 5.11 7.14
CA GLY A 337 37.63 4.22 7.96
C GLY A 337 37.76 2.76 7.49
N GLY A 338 38.64 2.03 8.17
CA GLY A 338 38.84 0.58 8.01
C GLY A 338 39.00 0.15 6.55
N LYS A 339 38.13 -0.76 6.10
CA LYS A 339 38.12 -1.30 4.73
C LYS A 339 37.74 -0.28 3.65
N MET A 340 37.09 0.84 4.01
CA MET A 340 36.73 1.86 3.02
C MET A 340 37.94 2.61 2.47
N ASN A 341 39.06 2.58 3.19
CA ASN A 341 40.34 3.11 2.74
C ASN A 341 41.09 2.15 1.79
N GLU A 342 40.54 0.96 1.50
CA GLU A 342 41.13 0.06 0.51
C GLU A 342 41.00 0.66 -0.90
N PRO A 343 42.05 0.59 -1.75
CA PRO A 343 42.05 1.22 -3.08
C PRO A 343 40.88 0.81 -3.99
N CYS A 344 40.37 -0.42 -3.83
CA CYS A 344 39.22 -0.91 -4.60
C CYS A 344 37.92 -0.18 -4.24
N ASN A 345 37.71 0.10 -2.95
CA ASN A 345 36.53 0.81 -2.46
C ASN A 345 36.59 2.29 -2.78
N ILE A 346 37.77 2.91 -2.64
CA ILE A 346 38.00 4.31 -3.05
C ILE A 346 37.66 4.50 -4.53
N LYS A 347 38.23 3.66 -5.42
CA LYS A 347 37.94 3.71 -6.86
C LYS A 347 36.47 3.55 -7.18
N LEU A 348 35.74 2.72 -6.42
CA LEU A 348 34.31 2.52 -6.62
C LEU A 348 33.49 3.75 -6.21
N ILE A 349 33.85 4.38 -5.09
CA ILE A 349 33.21 5.63 -4.63
C ILE A 349 33.49 6.76 -5.63
N GLU A 350 34.74 6.94 -6.05
CA GLU A 350 35.13 7.92 -7.06
C GLU A 350 34.39 7.70 -8.39
N LYS A 351 34.22 6.45 -8.81
CA LYS A 351 33.43 6.11 -9.99
C LYS A 351 31.99 6.62 -9.89
N TRP A 352 31.34 6.50 -8.73
CA TRP A 352 29.98 7.01 -8.55
C TRP A 352 29.94 8.53 -8.41
N LYS A 353 30.95 9.15 -7.79
CA LYS A 353 31.09 10.61 -7.73
C LYS A 353 31.26 11.22 -9.12
N ASN A 354 32.13 10.65 -9.95
CA ASN A 354 32.36 11.10 -11.32
C ASN A 354 31.16 10.85 -12.25
N ALA A 355 30.21 10.03 -11.81
CA ALA A 355 28.96 9.78 -12.51
C ALA A 355 27.78 10.55 -11.92
N ASP A 356 28.04 11.47 -10.96
CA ASP A 356 27.05 12.25 -10.24
C ASP A 356 25.94 11.39 -9.60
N ALA A 357 26.28 10.16 -9.22
CA ALA A 357 25.33 9.10 -8.87
C ALA A 357 25.39 8.72 -7.39
N ILE A 358 26.06 9.50 -6.55
CA ILE A 358 26.15 9.26 -5.11
C ILE A 358 25.90 10.54 -4.34
N TYR A 359 25.01 10.46 -3.36
CA TYR A 359 24.80 11.51 -2.37
C TYR A 359 25.18 11.00 -0.98
N GLU A 360 26.12 11.72 -0.35
CA GLU A 360 26.57 11.43 1.01
C GLU A 360 25.74 12.23 2.02
N THR A 361 24.87 11.55 2.76
CA THR A 361 24.08 12.23 3.79
C THR A 361 24.98 12.61 4.98
N PRO A 362 24.76 13.79 5.57
CA PRO A 362 25.65 14.34 6.59
C PRO A 362 25.45 13.66 7.95
N THR A 363 26.45 13.81 8.82
CA THR A 363 26.37 13.28 10.18
C THR A 363 25.25 13.93 10.99
N GLY A 364 24.41 13.10 11.59
CA GLY A 364 23.29 13.55 12.43
C GLY A 364 21.97 13.66 11.66
N SER A 365 22.00 13.37 10.35
CA SER A 365 20.82 13.24 9.51
C SER A 365 20.33 11.80 9.43
N ASN A 366 19.02 11.63 9.24
CA ASN A 366 18.39 10.36 8.95
C ASN A 366 18.31 10.15 7.44
N ASP A 367 19.07 9.19 6.90
CA ASP A 367 19.09 8.85 5.47
C ASP A 367 17.69 8.54 4.90
N ASP A 368 16.75 8.07 5.71
CA ASP A 368 15.41 7.71 5.27
C ASP A 368 14.62 8.94 4.77
N CYS A 369 14.87 10.11 5.36
CA CYS A 369 14.24 11.37 4.94
C CYS A 369 14.63 11.77 3.50
N TYR A 370 15.89 11.52 3.12
CA TYR A 370 16.43 11.87 1.80
C TYR A 370 15.89 10.92 0.72
N LYS A 371 15.74 9.63 1.07
CA LYS A 371 15.14 8.64 0.17
C LYS A 371 13.66 8.92 -0.07
N MET A 372 12.91 9.24 0.99
CA MET A 372 11.48 9.52 0.89
C MET A 372 11.22 10.75 0.03
N GLN A 373 11.97 11.85 0.21
CA GLN A 373 11.82 13.03 -0.64
C GLN A 373 12.00 12.71 -2.13
N MET A 374 13.04 11.94 -2.47
CA MET A 374 13.28 11.56 -3.86
C MET A 374 12.14 10.75 -4.46
N LEU A 375 11.59 9.81 -3.69
CA LEU A 375 10.48 8.97 -4.14
C LEU A 375 9.18 9.74 -4.36
N CYS A 376 9.01 10.90 -3.70
CA CYS A 376 7.79 11.70 -3.79
C CYS A 376 7.90 12.82 -4.84
N CYS A 377 9.06 13.44 -5.00
CA CYS A 377 9.22 14.63 -5.85
C CYS A 377 9.62 14.35 -7.31
N TYR A 378 9.98 13.10 -7.64
CA TYR A 378 10.51 12.75 -8.97
C TYR A 378 9.79 11.55 -9.61
N GLN A 379 8.47 11.43 -9.40
CA GLN A 379 7.63 10.45 -10.12
C GLN A 379 7.19 10.95 -11.49
#